data_AF-A0A970SJJ3-F1
#
_entry.id   AF-A0A970SJJ3-F1
#
_cell.length_a   1.000
_cell.length_b   1.000
_cell.length_c   1.000
_cell.angle_alpha   90.00
_cell.angle_beta   90.00
_cell.angle_gamma   90.00
#
_symmetry.space_group_name_H-M   'P 1'
#
loop_
_entity.id
_entity.type
_entity.pdbx_description
1 polymer ?
#
loop_
_entity_poly.entity_id
_entity_poly.type
_entity_poly.pdbx_seq_one_letter_code
_entity_poly.pdbx_strand_id
1 'polypeptide(L)'
;MNRFLYILSLLILLSACKKDDVVPAYDINVDKEYFPLKINSYLDYEVEKITWNDFDNSVDTTQYFLREIIESIVENYSSDTLFRLERFIKSDIDSNWNDFPRIWYA
;
A
#
# COMPACT_ATOMS: atom_id res chain seq x y z
N MET A 1 36.58 54.39 0.64
CA MET A 1 35.91 53.39 -0.23
C MET A 1 35.86 52.00 0.40
N ASN A 2 36.93 51.51 1.03
CA ASN A 2 37.00 50.12 1.56
C ASN A 2 36.00 49.80 2.68
N ARG A 3 35.68 50.75 3.58
CA ARG A 3 34.69 50.55 4.66
C ARG A 3 33.27 50.29 4.16
N PHE A 4 32.90 50.89 3.02
CA PHE A 4 31.57 50.71 2.42
C PHE A 4 31.41 49.30 1.83
N LEU A 5 32.49 48.74 1.26
CA LEU A 5 32.50 47.37 0.73
C LEU A 5 32.29 46.33 1.83
N TYR A 6 32.84 46.53 3.03
CA TYR A 6 32.61 45.62 4.16
C TYR A 6 31.17 45.65 4.67
N ILE A 7 30.54 46.83 4.70
CA ILE A 7 29.13 46.97 5.10
C ILE A 7 28.20 46.32 4.06
N LEU A 8 28.49 46.52 2.78
CA LEU A 8 27.73 45.89 1.69
C LEU A 8 27.88 44.37 1.70
N SER A 9 29.10 43.86 1.95
CA SER A 9 29.35 42.43 2.09
C SER A 9 28.59 41.83 3.28
N LEU A 10 28.49 42.54 4.40
CA LEU A 10 27.76 42.08 5.58
C LEU A 10 26.24 42.02 5.33
N LEU A 11 25.69 42.99 4.59
CA LEU A 11 24.27 43.01 4.22
C LEU A 11 23.88 41.85 3.30
N ILE A 12 24.76 41.46 2.37
CA ILE A 12 24.52 40.33 1.47
C ILE A 12 24.46 39.01 2.25
N LEU A 13 25.35 38.83 3.24
CA LEU A 13 25.38 37.62 4.08
C LEU A 13 24.10 37.46 4.93
N LEU A 14 23.45 38.56 5.33
CA LEU A 14 22.21 38.51 6.10
C LEU A 14 20.97 38.15 5.24
N SER A 15 21.05 38.26 3.92
CA SER A 15 19.95 37.94 3.00
C SER A 15 19.82 36.44 2.63
N ALA A 16 20.81 35.62 3.00
CA ALA A 16 20.85 34.19 2.66
C ALA A 16 19.99 33.32 3.59
N CYS A 17 19.48 33.86 4.70
CA CYS A 17 18.60 33.13 5.61
C CYS A 17 17.16 33.14 5.07
N LYS A 18 16.84 32.19 4.19
CA LYS A 18 15.45 31.86 3.86
C LYS A 18 14.93 30.92 4.94
N LYS A 19 13.69 31.13 5.40
CA LYS A 19 13.00 30.14 6.23
C LYS A 19 12.77 28.91 5.35
N ASP A 20 13.07 27.73 5.87
CA ASP A 20 12.69 26.49 5.21
C ASP A 20 11.17 26.48 5.03
N ASP A 21 10.72 25.99 3.87
CA ASP A 21 9.31 25.75 3.63
C ASP A 21 8.82 24.79 4.71
N VAL A 22 7.68 25.11 5.33
CA VAL A 22 7.02 24.19 6.26
C VAL A 22 6.59 22.98 5.44
N VAL A 23 7.36 21.90 5.51
CA VAL A 23 6.92 20.60 4.97
C VAL A 23 5.60 20.31 5.68
N PRO A 24 4.47 20.20 4.96
CA PRO A 24 3.21 19.86 5.59
C PRO A 24 3.41 18.55 6.36
N ALA A 25 2.88 18.50 7.58
CA ALA A 25 2.94 17.27 8.37
C ALA A 25 2.40 16.12 7.52
N TYR A 26 3.13 15.01 7.49
CA TYR A 26 2.70 13.80 6.81
C TYR A 26 1.30 13.41 7.30
N ASP A 27 0.32 13.39 6.40
CA ASP A 27 -1.04 12.99 6.75
C ASP A 27 -1.09 11.46 6.88
N ILE A 28 -1.11 11.00 8.13
CA ILE A 28 -1.15 9.58 8.49
C ILE A 28 -2.38 8.86 7.93
N ASN A 29 -3.40 9.60 7.47
CA ASN A 29 -4.63 9.00 6.96
C ASN A 29 -4.48 8.55 5.51
N VAL A 30 -3.50 9.05 4.75
CA VAL A 30 -3.24 8.60 3.38
C VAL A 30 -2.90 7.10 3.34
N ASP A 31 -2.20 6.59 4.36
CA ASP A 31 -1.85 5.17 4.44
C ASP A 31 -3.05 4.27 4.81
N LYS A 32 -4.07 4.83 5.47
CA LYS A 32 -5.26 4.08 5.91
C LYS A 32 -6.23 3.81 4.77
N GLU A 33 -6.09 4.49 3.64
CA GLU A 33 -6.92 4.30 2.45
C GLU A 33 -6.42 3.15 1.57
N TYR A 34 -5.24 2.58 1.87
CA TYR A 34 -4.59 1.56 1.03
C TYR A 34 -5.42 0.29 0.82
N PHE A 35 -6.23 -0.12 1.81
CA PHE A 35 -7.13 -1.27 1.68
C PHE A 35 -8.51 -0.94 2.24
N PRO A 36 -9.59 -1.08 1.46
CA PRO A 36 -10.92 -0.71 1.91
C PRO A 36 -11.40 -1.73 2.95
N LEU A 37 -11.42 -1.34 4.23
CA LEU A 37 -11.96 -2.15 5.33
C LEU A 37 -13.48 -1.99 5.49
N LYS A 38 -14.20 -2.01 4.37
CA LYS A 38 -15.66 -1.87 4.34
C LYS A 38 -16.29 -3.21 3.96
N ILE A 39 -17.33 -3.63 4.68
CA ILE A 39 -18.07 -4.83 4.30
C ILE A 39 -18.58 -4.69 2.85
N ASN A 40 -18.40 -5.76 2.06
CA ASN A 40 -18.67 -5.85 0.63
C ASN A 40 -17.77 -5.00 -0.29
N SER A 41 -16.73 -4.31 0.21
CA SER A 41 -15.70 -3.80 -0.68
C SER A 41 -14.79 -4.92 -1.13
N TYR A 42 -14.38 -4.88 -2.39
CA TYR A 42 -13.46 -5.84 -2.97
C TYR A 42 -12.39 -5.15 -3.81
N LEU A 43 -11.25 -5.83 -3.95
CA LEU A 43 -10.18 -5.49 -4.88
C LEU A 43 -9.92 -6.68 -5.80
N ASP A 44 -9.77 -6.39 -7.09
CA ASP A 44 -9.40 -7.37 -8.10
C ASP A 44 -7.95 -7.14 -8.52
N TYR A 45 -7.20 -8.22 -8.62
CA TYR A 45 -5.78 -8.24 -8.97
C TYR A 45 -5.55 -9.18 -10.13
N GLU A 46 -4.68 -8.76 -11.06
CA GLU A 46 -4.00 -9.67 -11.98
C GLU A 46 -2.69 -10.10 -11.30
N VAL A 47 -2.52 -11.39 -11.10
CA VAL A 47 -1.43 -11.96 -10.31
C VAL A 47 -0.55 -12.82 -11.18
N GLU A 48 0.74 -12.49 -11.21
CA GLU A 48 1.79 -13.39 -11.67
C GLU A 48 2.47 -14.05 -10.48
N LYS A 49 2.40 -15.39 -10.42
CA LYS A 49 3.04 -16.21 -9.39
C LYS A 49 4.19 -16.97 -10.03
N ILE A 50 5.40 -16.66 -9.59
CA ILE A 50 6.62 -17.37 -9.96
C ILE A 50 6.97 -18.35 -8.83
N THR A 51 7.13 -19.63 -9.17
CA THR A 51 7.49 -20.69 -8.22
C THR A 51 8.86 -21.24 -8.58
N TRP A 52 9.78 -21.23 -7.62
CA TRP A 52 11.10 -21.83 -7.74
C TRP A 52 11.12 -23.16 -6.99
N ASN A 53 11.55 -24.22 -7.67
CA ASN A 53 11.72 -25.54 -7.06
C ASN A 53 13.21 -25.86 -6.95
N ASP A 54 13.73 -25.79 -5.73
CA ASP A 54 15.15 -26.00 -5.47
C ASP A 54 15.57 -27.48 -5.55
N PHE A 55 14.62 -28.43 -5.61
CA PHE A 55 14.94 -29.85 -5.70
C PHE A 55 15.35 -30.27 -7.12
N ASP A 56 14.71 -29.72 -8.15
CA ASP A 56 15.00 -30.01 -9.56
C ASP A 56 15.50 -28.80 -10.35
N ASN A 57 15.68 -27.66 -9.67
CA ASN A 57 16.05 -26.36 -10.25
C ASN A 57 15.08 -25.87 -11.34
N SER A 58 13.82 -26.29 -11.29
CA SER A 58 12.79 -25.80 -12.21
C SER A 58 12.18 -24.49 -11.72
N VAL A 59 11.72 -23.69 -12.69
CA VAL A 59 10.98 -22.45 -12.46
C VAL A 59 9.69 -22.53 -13.24
N ASP A 60 8.57 -22.30 -12.56
CA ASP A 60 7.24 -22.25 -13.16
C ASP A 60 6.60 -20.88 -12.91
N THR A 61 5.84 -20.39 -13.88
CA THR A 61 5.13 -19.11 -13.80
C THR A 61 3.66 -19.32 -14.13
N THR A 62 2.78 -18.96 -13.20
CA THR A 62 1.34 -19.03 -13.38
C THR A 62 0.73 -17.64 -13.27
N GLN A 63 -0.16 -17.30 -14.19
CA GLN A 63 -0.97 -16.08 -14.15
C GLN A 63 -2.41 -16.41 -13.80
N TYR A 64 -3.04 -15.59 -12.95
CA TYR A 64 -4.44 -15.74 -12.57
C TYR A 64 -5.01 -14.42 -12.06
N PHE A 65 -6.34 -14.32 -12.00
CA PHE A 65 -7.04 -13.21 -11.38
C PHE A 65 -7.45 -13.57 -9.97
N LEU A 66 -7.33 -12.61 -9.06
CA LEU A 66 -7.65 -12.74 -7.64
C LEU A 66 -8.64 -11.65 -7.26
N ARG A 67 -9.72 -12.01 -6.57
CA ARG A 67 -10.61 -11.07 -5.88
C ARG A 67 -10.48 -11.26 -4.39
N GLU A 68 -10.29 -10.16 -3.67
CA GLU A 68 -10.31 -10.13 -2.21
C GLU A 68 -11.50 -9.28 -1.76
N ILE A 69 -12.45 -9.88 -1.02
CA ILE A 69 -13.65 -9.20 -0.52
C ILE A 69 -13.70 -9.28 1.01
N ILE A 70 -14.03 -8.17 1.65
CA ILE A 70 -14.35 -8.14 3.08
C ILE A 70 -15.80 -8.60 3.24
N GLU A 71 -15.98 -9.84 3.67
CA GLU A 71 -17.31 -10.45 3.76
C GLU A 71 -18.00 -10.06 5.08
N SER A 72 -17.28 -10.13 6.19
CA SER A 72 -17.83 -9.81 7.51
C SER A 72 -16.77 -9.34 8.49
N ILE A 73 -17.25 -8.89 9.65
CA ILE A 73 -16.45 -8.56 10.81
C ILE A 73 -16.81 -9.56 11.90
N VAL A 74 -15.80 -10.16 12.53
CA VAL A 74 -15.94 -11.14 13.60
C VAL A 74 -15.12 -10.72 14.81
N GLU A 75 -15.47 -11.23 15.99
CA GLU A 75 -14.67 -11.04 17.20
C GLU A 75 -13.86 -12.30 17.50
N ASN A 76 -12.62 -12.13 17.94
CA ASN A 76 -11.80 -13.24 18.43
C ASN A 76 -12.10 -13.55 19.91
N TYR A 77 -11.43 -14.56 20.47
CA TYR A 77 -11.59 -14.92 21.89
C TYR A 77 -11.12 -13.84 22.89
N SER A 78 -10.30 -12.89 22.43
CA SER A 78 -9.83 -11.74 23.21
C SER A 78 -10.74 -10.51 23.06
N SER A 79 -11.85 -10.62 22.33
CA SER A 79 -12.75 -9.52 21.95
C SER A 79 -12.13 -8.48 21.00
N ASP A 80 -11.10 -8.84 20.25
CA ASP A 80 -10.58 -8.01 19.16
C ASP A 80 -11.43 -8.18 17.92
N THR A 81 -11.65 -7.06 17.21
CA THR A 81 -12.32 -7.03 15.91
C THR A 81 -11.39 -7.56 14.82
N LEU A 82 -11.84 -8.56 14.08
CA LEU A 82 -11.18 -9.13 12.90
C LEU A 82 -12.06 -8.98 11.67
N PHE A 83 -11.44 -8.76 10.51
CA PHE A 83 -12.12 -8.75 9.22
C PHE A 83 -11.98 -10.12 8.56
N ARG A 84 -13.11 -10.72 8.20
CA ARG A 84 -13.16 -11.95 7.41
C ARG A 84 -13.00 -11.59 5.93
N LEU A 85 -11.84 -11.95 5.38
CA LEU A 85 -11.50 -11.76 3.98
C LEU A 85 -11.74 -13.06 3.20
N GLU A 86 -12.56 -12.99 2.15
CA GLU A 86 -12.75 -14.09 1.21
C GLU A 86 -11.94 -13.82 -0.07
N ARG A 87 -11.16 -14.82 -0.48
CA ARG A 87 -10.25 -14.73 -1.63
C ARG A 87 -10.67 -15.71 -2.71
N PHE A 88 -11.04 -15.18 -3.86
CA PHE A 88 -11.48 -15.95 -5.02
C PHE A 88 -10.39 -15.91 -6.10
N ILE A 89 -10.17 -17.03 -6.78
CA ILE A 89 -9.25 -17.08 -7.92
C ILE A 89 -9.95 -17.59 -9.17
N LYS A 90 -9.52 -17.08 -10.33
CA LYS A 90 -9.94 -17.57 -11.63
C LYS A 90 -8.79 -17.47 -12.64
N SER A 91 -8.74 -18.36 -13.62
CA SER A 91 -7.65 -18.40 -14.60
C SER A 91 -7.85 -17.47 -15.78
N ASP A 92 -9.08 -17.05 -16.05
CA ASP A 92 -9.45 -16.23 -17.22
C ASP A 92 -10.33 -15.05 -16.79
N ILE A 93 -10.17 -13.90 -17.44
CA ILE A 93 -10.98 -12.70 -17.18
C ILE A 93 -12.46 -12.93 -17.47
N ASP A 94 -12.80 -13.76 -18.46
CA ASP A 94 -14.18 -14.02 -18.86
C ASP A 94 -14.85 -15.14 -18.04
N SER A 95 -14.06 -15.85 -17.22
CA SER A 95 -14.59 -16.88 -16.33
C SER A 95 -15.26 -16.30 -15.08
N ASN A 96 -16.18 -17.06 -14.51
CA ASN A 96 -16.78 -16.73 -13.22
C ASN A 96 -15.76 -16.92 -12.09
N TRP A 97 -15.93 -16.18 -10.99
CA TRP A 97 -15.20 -16.46 -9.76
C TRP A 97 -15.57 -17.85 -9.24
N ASN A 98 -14.60 -18.54 -8.63
CA ASN A 98 -14.84 -19.85 -8.02
C ASN A 98 -15.89 -19.74 -6.90
N ASP A 99 -16.74 -20.75 -6.72
CA ASP A 99 -17.74 -20.76 -5.64
C ASP A 99 -17.13 -20.97 -4.25
N PHE A 100 -15.87 -21.44 -4.18
CA PHE A 100 -15.18 -21.75 -2.93
C PHE A 100 -14.03 -20.76 -2.65
N PRO A 101 -14.24 -19.73 -1.81
CA PRO A 101 -13.19 -18.80 -1.44
C PRO A 101 -12.19 -19.42 -0.46
N ARG A 102 -10.95 -18.94 -0.51
CA ARG A 102 -10.01 -19.09 0.61
C ARG A 102 -10.31 -18.01 1.65
N ILE A 103 -10.47 -18.40 2.92
CA ILE A 103 -10.89 -17.51 4.00
C ILE A 103 -9.69 -17.12 4.86
N TRP A 104 -9.46 -15.81 4.99
CA TRP A 104 -8.43 -15.21 5.83
C TRP A 104 -9.08 -14.32 6.91
N TYR A 105 -8.39 -14.13 8.03
CA TYR A 105 -8.79 -13.19 9.09
C TYR A 105 -7.65 -12.20 9.30
N ALA A 106 -7.98 -10.91 9.30
CA ALA A 106 -7.03 -9.81 9.46
C ALA A 106 -7.47 -8.87 10.59
#